data_AF-A0AAD5YL01-F1
#
_entry.id   AF-A0AAD5YL01-F1
#
_cell.length_a   1.000
_cell.length_b   1.000
_cell.length_c   1.000
_cell.angle_alpha   90.00
_cell.angle_beta   90.00
_cell.angle_gamma   90.00
#
_symmetry.space_group_name_H-M   'P 1'
#
loop_
_entity.id
_entity.type
_entity.pdbx_description
1 polymer ?
#
loop_
_entity_poly.entity_id
_entity_poly.type
_entity_poly.pdbx_seq_one_letter_code
_entity_poly.pdbx_strand_id
1 'polypeptide(L)'
;MGVPVYTAPSIIDDATGERVTDSFKIAEYLDKQYPDTLRAFPPGTEALQAAFYQHFNDRFGEFDLLFIPFVPRVIAKESTLKYFHSTMLALLGKPVDQLRLVGEELEKLWQRLFKFLDEVQEWYAKSPGRFLTGDTPSFGDFVVGGRLNIISTLVGKESEEWKRIASASNGRWARLQSDLEEYASVEN
;
A
#
# COMPACT_ATOMS: atom_id res chain seq x y z
N MET A 1 20.32 12.77 18.94
CA MET A 1 20.57 12.13 17.63
C MET A 1 19.62 10.94 17.53
N GLY A 2 18.83 10.84 16.46
CA GLY A 2 17.88 9.75 16.28
C GLY A 2 18.60 8.45 15.91
N VAL A 3 18.07 7.31 16.36
CA VAL A 3 18.54 5.98 15.93
C VAL A 3 18.08 5.77 14.47
N PRO A 4 18.94 5.28 13.56
CA PRO A 4 18.53 5.02 12.18
C PRO A 4 17.43 3.96 12.14
N VAL A 5 16.37 4.24 11.36
CA VAL A 5 15.26 3.32 11.12
C VAL A 5 15.48 2.67 9.76
N TYR A 6 15.66 1.36 9.76
CA TYR A 6 15.80 0.56 8.54
C TYR A 6 14.45 -0.05 8.17
N THR A 7 14.07 0.04 6.89
CA THR A 7 12.78 -0.42 6.39
C THR A 7 12.95 -1.31 5.15
N ALA A 8 11.93 -2.13 4.90
CA ALA A 8 11.75 -2.81 3.63
C ALA A 8 10.79 -2.00 2.74
N PRO A 9 10.83 -2.15 1.40
CA PRO A 9 11.76 -3.00 0.64
C PRO A 9 13.17 -2.40 0.50
N SER A 10 14.13 -3.28 0.21
CA SER A 10 15.51 -2.94 -0.21
C SER A 10 15.98 -4.00 -1.21
N ILE A 11 16.73 -3.61 -2.24
CA ILE A 11 17.27 -4.51 -3.26
C ILE A 11 18.79 -4.38 -3.37
N ILE A 12 19.41 -5.46 -3.84
CA ILE A 12 20.75 -5.45 -4.41
C ILE A 12 20.56 -5.86 -5.87
N ASP A 13 20.98 -5.01 -6.79
CA ASP A 13 20.99 -5.34 -8.20
C ASP A 13 22.27 -6.13 -8.50
N ASP A 14 22.16 -7.40 -8.84
CA ASP A 14 23.33 -8.26 -9.11
C ASP A 14 24.07 -7.85 -10.40
N ALA A 15 23.40 -7.20 -11.35
CA ALA A 15 24.02 -6.78 -12.61
C ALA A 15 24.94 -5.56 -12.41
N THR A 16 24.62 -4.67 -11.48
CA THR A 16 25.40 -3.44 -11.23
C THR A 16 26.09 -3.40 -9.86
N GLY A 17 25.68 -4.25 -8.92
CA GLY A 17 26.08 -4.21 -7.51
C GLY A 17 25.44 -3.08 -6.70
N GLU A 18 24.49 -2.33 -7.26
CA GLU A 18 23.84 -1.19 -6.60
C GLU A 18 22.93 -1.65 -5.47
N ARG A 19 22.84 -0.83 -4.42
CA ARG A 19 22.06 -1.12 -3.22
C ARG A 19 21.07 0.00 -2.98
N VAL A 20 19.79 -0.29 -3.18
CA VAL A 20 18.73 0.72 -3.13
C VAL A 20 17.70 0.33 -2.09
N THR A 21 17.34 1.30 -1.24
CA THR A 21 16.28 1.19 -0.22
C THR A 21 15.28 2.31 -0.46
N ASP A 22 14.05 2.14 0.06
CA ASP A 22 12.85 2.93 -0.24
C ASP A 22 12.17 2.50 -1.55
N SER A 23 10.89 2.14 -1.47
CA SER A 23 10.12 1.61 -2.60
C SER A 23 10.01 2.58 -3.79
N PHE A 24 9.94 3.90 -3.53
CA PHE A 24 9.87 4.90 -4.60
C PHE A 24 11.22 4.97 -5.32
N LYS A 25 12.31 5.06 -4.55
CA LYS A 25 13.67 5.10 -5.11
C LYS A 25 14.05 3.82 -5.85
N ILE A 26 13.60 2.67 -5.36
CA ILE A 26 13.78 1.38 -6.04
C ILE A 26 13.10 1.43 -7.41
N ALA A 27 11.85 1.89 -7.48
CA ALA A 27 11.14 1.97 -8.75
C ALA A 27 11.81 2.97 -9.72
N GLU A 28 12.25 4.15 -9.24
CA GLU A 28 13.00 5.10 -10.08
C GLU A 28 14.32 4.51 -10.61
N TYR A 29 15.03 3.77 -9.75
CA TYR A 29 16.25 3.08 -10.12
C TYR A 29 15.99 2.04 -11.21
N LEU A 30 14.98 1.19 -11.03
CA LEU A 30 14.65 0.12 -11.97
C LEU A 30 14.24 0.68 -13.34
N ASP A 31 13.39 1.71 -13.39
CA ASP A 31 13.00 2.38 -14.63
C ASP A 31 14.20 2.98 -15.39
N LYS A 32 15.19 3.51 -14.65
CA LYS A 32 16.40 4.08 -15.23
C LYS A 32 17.39 3.01 -15.70
N GLN A 33 17.56 1.96 -14.91
CA GLN A 33 18.57 0.92 -15.14
C GLN A 33 18.12 -0.06 -16.24
N TYR A 34 16.82 -0.29 -16.35
CA TYR A 34 16.21 -1.25 -17.29
C TYR A 34 15.20 -0.57 -18.22
N PRO A 35 15.65 0.31 -19.14
CA PRO A 35 14.75 1.16 -19.93
C PRO A 35 13.89 0.41 -20.95
N ASP A 36 14.21 -0.87 -21.24
CA ASP A 36 13.49 -1.74 -22.18
C ASP A 36 12.30 -2.47 -21.51
N THR A 37 12.07 -2.26 -20.21
CA THR A 37 10.92 -2.82 -19.48
C THR A 37 9.75 -1.85 -19.41
N LEU A 38 8.63 -2.32 -18.86
CA LEU A 38 7.48 -1.46 -18.59
C LEU A 38 7.86 -0.42 -17.51
N ARG A 39 7.68 0.86 -17.83
CA ARG A 39 8.01 1.95 -16.92
C ARG A 39 6.92 2.16 -15.87
N ALA A 40 7.31 2.15 -14.60
CA ALA A 40 6.45 2.62 -13.52
C ALA A 40 6.24 4.14 -13.58
N PHE A 41 7.17 4.88 -14.19
CA PHE A 41 7.11 6.32 -14.40
C PHE A 41 7.09 6.65 -15.90
N PRO A 42 5.89 6.71 -16.53
CA PRO A 42 5.77 7.23 -17.87
C PRO A 42 6.40 8.64 -17.98
N PRO A 43 7.04 8.99 -19.11
CA PRO A 43 7.77 10.24 -19.25
C PRO A 43 6.91 11.48 -18.93
N GLY A 44 7.42 12.35 -18.06
CA GLY A 44 6.74 13.58 -17.65
C GLY A 44 5.76 13.41 -16.49
N THR A 45 5.64 12.20 -15.92
CA THR A 45 4.78 11.92 -14.76
C THR A 45 5.52 11.90 -13.44
N GLU A 46 6.86 11.91 -13.44
CA GLU A 46 7.72 11.66 -12.27
C GLU A 46 7.37 12.56 -11.09
N ALA A 47 7.28 13.88 -11.32
CA ALA A 47 6.96 14.85 -10.27
C ALA A 47 5.53 14.69 -9.74
N LEU A 48 4.57 14.36 -10.61
CA LEU A 48 3.17 14.14 -10.22
C LEU A 48 3.02 12.85 -9.42
N GLN A 49 3.73 11.79 -9.80
CA GLN A 49 3.74 10.52 -9.07
C GLN A 49 4.46 10.64 -7.72
N ALA A 50 5.51 11.45 -7.61
CA ALA A 50 6.13 11.78 -6.33
C ALA A 50 5.15 12.48 -5.38
N ALA A 51 4.43 13.50 -5.88
CA ALA A 51 3.41 14.20 -5.10
C ALA A 51 2.25 13.27 -4.71
N PHE A 52 1.77 12.44 -5.64
CA PHE A 52 0.75 11.44 -5.38
C PHE A 52 1.18 10.43 -4.32
N TYR A 53 2.39 9.87 -4.43
CA TYR A 53 2.92 8.88 -3.49
C TYR A 53 2.99 9.43 -2.07
N GLN A 54 3.50 10.65 -1.89
CA GLN A 54 3.56 11.30 -0.57
C GLN A 54 2.15 11.55 -0.05
N HIS A 55 1.30 12.22 -0.84
CA HIS A 55 -0.05 12.59 -0.42
C HIS A 55 -0.91 11.37 -0.08
N PHE A 56 -0.86 10.32 -0.92
CA PHE A 56 -1.63 9.10 -0.69
C PHE A 56 -1.17 8.38 0.59
N ASN A 57 0.14 8.22 0.81
CA ASN A 57 0.62 7.52 2.01
C ASN A 57 0.38 8.32 3.30
N ASP A 58 0.57 9.64 3.28
CA ASP A 58 0.30 10.49 4.44
C ASP A 58 -1.17 10.42 4.84
N ARG A 59 -2.08 10.49 3.86
CA ARG A 59 -3.52 10.39 4.10
C ARG A 59 -3.94 8.99 4.49
N PHE A 60 -3.41 7.95 3.84
CA PHE A 60 -3.76 6.57 4.14
C PHE A 60 -3.32 6.16 5.55
N GLY A 61 -2.21 6.70 6.05
CA GLY A 61 -1.72 6.44 7.41
C GLY A 61 -2.72 6.74 8.52
N GLU A 62 -3.68 7.65 8.29
CA GLU A 62 -4.78 7.93 9.24
C GLU A 62 -5.67 6.69 9.50
N PHE A 63 -5.66 5.73 8.57
CA PHE A 63 -6.48 4.51 8.61
C PHE A 63 -5.72 3.27 9.09
N ASP A 64 -4.43 3.37 9.40
CA ASP A 64 -3.61 2.22 9.80
C ASP A 64 -4.19 1.48 11.02
N LEU A 65 -4.85 2.18 11.94
CA LEU A 65 -5.51 1.58 13.10
C LEU A 65 -6.69 0.66 12.75
N LEU A 66 -7.26 0.74 11.54
CA LEU A 66 -8.25 -0.23 11.06
C LEU A 66 -7.61 -1.60 10.82
N PHE A 67 -6.34 -1.64 10.41
CA PHE A 67 -5.72 -2.85 9.85
C PHE A 67 -4.56 -3.39 10.68
N ILE A 68 -3.83 -2.55 11.43
CA ILE A 68 -2.73 -2.96 12.34
C ILE A 68 -3.14 -4.11 13.28
N PRO A 69 -4.34 -4.13 13.89
CA PRO A 69 -4.76 -5.23 14.76
C PRO A 69 -4.85 -6.61 14.07
N PHE A 70 -4.86 -6.64 12.74
CA PHE A 70 -4.90 -7.87 11.95
C PHE A 70 -3.50 -8.39 11.58
N VAL A 71 -2.46 -7.56 11.67
CA VAL A 71 -1.06 -7.92 11.32
C VAL A 71 -0.56 -9.18 12.04
N PRO A 72 -0.80 -9.37 13.36
CA PRO A 72 -0.39 -10.60 14.05
C PRO A 72 -0.89 -11.90 13.40
N ARG A 73 -2.02 -11.87 12.68
CA ARG A 73 -2.65 -13.06 12.09
C ARG A 73 -1.88 -13.61 10.89
N VAL A 74 -1.08 -12.77 10.23
CA VAL A 74 -0.34 -13.15 9.01
C VAL A 74 1.16 -13.33 9.26
N ILE A 75 1.66 -13.03 10.46
CA ILE A 75 3.06 -13.25 10.82
C ILE A 75 3.24 -14.70 11.29
N ALA A 76 3.84 -15.53 10.44
CA ALA A 76 4.09 -16.94 10.76
C ALA A 76 5.23 -17.14 11.79
N LYS A 77 6.27 -16.31 11.75
CA LYS A 77 7.47 -16.49 12.59
C LYS A 77 7.31 -15.83 13.95
N GLU A 78 7.42 -16.61 15.02
CA GLU A 78 7.27 -16.14 16.41
C GLU A 78 8.23 -14.99 16.77
N SER A 79 9.48 -15.03 16.31
CA SER A 79 10.45 -13.95 16.57
C SER A 79 10.02 -12.62 15.94
N THR A 80 9.44 -12.68 14.73
CA THR A 80 8.92 -11.50 14.03
C THR A 80 7.68 -10.98 14.73
N LEU A 81 6.82 -11.87 15.22
CA LEU A 81 5.63 -11.50 15.99
C LEU A 81 6.01 -10.78 17.30
N LYS A 82 6.99 -11.30 18.03
CA LYS A 82 7.53 -10.66 19.25
C LYS A 82 8.09 -9.27 18.95
N TYR A 83 8.89 -9.14 17.88
CA TYR A 83 9.44 -7.85 17.44
C TYR A 83 8.33 -6.85 17.04
N PHE A 84 7.30 -7.32 16.33
CA PHE A 84 6.15 -6.49 15.98
C PHE A 84 5.44 -5.96 17.23
N HIS A 85 5.11 -6.83 18.18
CA HIS A 85 4.45 -6.41 19.42
C HIS A 85 5.29 -5.42 20.25
N SER A 86 6.60 -5.65 20.38
CA SER A 86 7.46 -4.72 21.12
C SER A 86 7.57 -3.36 20.43
N THR A 87 7.68 -3.34 19.11
CA THR A 87 7.78 -2.11 18.32
C THR A 87 6.47 -1.34 18.35
N MET A 88 5.32 -2.00 18.19
CA MET A 88 4.02 -1.34 18.26
C MET A 88 3.72 -0.81 19.67
N LEU A 89 4.09 -1.55 20.73
CA LEU A 89 3.96 -1.06 22.10
C LEU A 89 4.82 0.20 22.33
N ALA A 90 6.05 0.21 21.84
CA ALA A 90 6.94 1.36 21.95
C ALA A 90 6.43 2.58 21.16
N LEU A 91 5.86 2.37 19.97
CA LEU A 91 5.36 3.44 19.09
C LEU A 91 4.01 4.00 19.55
N LEU A 92 3.11 3.14 20.02
CA LEU A 92 1.70 3.50 20.27
C LEU A 92 1.35 3.57 21.76
N GLY A 93 2.27 3.19 22.64
CA GLY A 93 2.11 3.25 24.09
C GLY A 93 1.13 2.22 24.68
N LYS A 94 0.53 1.36 23.86
CA LYS A 94 -0.40 0.30 24.29
C LYS A 94 -0.30 -0.95 23.41
N PRO A 95 -0.65 -2.14 23.94
CA PRO A 95 -0.68 -3.38 23.18
C PRO A 95 -1.62 -3.32 21.97
N VAL A 96 -1.26 -4.01 20.90
CA VAL A 96 -1.99 -3.99 19.61
C VAL A 96 -3.44 -4.50 19.75
N ASP A 97 -3.66 -5.49 20.60
CA ASP A 97 -4.99 -6.01 20.95
C ASP A 97 -5.89 -4.96 21.60
N GLN A 98 -5.32 -3.97 22.27
CA GLN A 98 -6.03 -2.84 22.89
C GLN A 98 -6.17 -1.63 21.95
N LEU A 99 -5.64 -1.71 20.73
CA LEU A 99 -5.81 -0.67 19.71
C LEU A 99 -7.12 -0.80 18.94
N ARG A 100 -7.76 -1.98 19.00
CA ARG A 100 -8.96 -2.25 18.22
C ARG A 100 -10.06 -1.26 18.57
N LEU A 101 -10.41 -0.42 17.59
CA LEU A 101 -11.55 0.47 17.70
C LEU A 101 -12.85 -0.33 17.70
N VAL A 102 -13.85 0.17 18.42
CA VAL A 102 -15.18 -0.44 18.53
C VAL A 102 -16.26 0.62 18.45
N GLY A 103 -17.48 0.20 18.09
CA GLY A 103 -18.66 1.07 18.08
C GLY A 103 -18.52 2.28 17.15
N GLU A 104 -18.92 3.45 17.66
CA GLU A 104 -19.01 4.69 16.89
C GLU A 104 -17.66 5.15 16.32
N GLU A 105 -16.57 5.02 17.08
CA GLU A 105 -15.24 5.46 16.64
C GLU A 105 -14.69 4.60 15.48
N LEU A 106 -14.98 3.29 15.50
CA LEU A 106 -14.68 2.40 14.39
C LEU A 106 -15.45 2.81 13.14
N GLU A 107 -16.76 3.06 13.27
CA GLU A 107 -17.61 3.40 12.13
C GLU A 107 -17.26 4.78 11.54
N LYS A 108 -16.91 5.77 12.37
CA LYS A 108 -16.38 7.06 11.90
C LYS A 108 -15.10 6.89 11.08
N LEU A 109 -14.18 6.04 11.52
CA LEU A 109 -12.94 5.80 10.80
C LEU A 109 -13.20 5.12 9.45
N TRP A 110 -14.13 4.16 9.40
CA TRP A 110 -14.59 3.57 8.14
C TRP A 110 -15.22 4.60 7.19
N GLN A 111 -16.09 5.47 7.68
CA GLN A 111 -16.70 6.53 6.87
C GLN A 111 -15.64 7.46 6.27
N ARG A 112 -14.62 7.84 7.05
CA ARG A 112 -13.51 8.65 6.55
C ARG A 112 -12.67 7.90 5.52
N LEU A 113 -12.42 6.61 5.71
CA LEU A 113 -11.73 5.78 4.71
C LEU A 113 -12.50 5.75 3.40
N PHE A 114 -13.82 5.52 3.43
CA PHE A 114 -14.61 5.47 2.20
C PHE A 114 -14.66 6.82 1.48
N LYS A 115 -14.76 7.93 2.22
CA LYS A 115 -14.64 9.26 1.62
C LYS A 115 -13.28 9.44 0.93
N PHE A 116 -12.18 9.01 1.58
CA PHE A 116 -10.86 9.08 0.97
C PHE A 116 -10.74 8.18 -0.27
N LEU A 117 -11.30 6.97 -0.23
CA LEU A 117 -11.34 6.11 -1.41
C LEU A 117 -12.13 6.75 -2.54
N ASP A 118 -13.30 7.35 -2.27
CA ASP A 118 -14.06 8.07 -3.28
C ASP A 118 -13.26 9.25 -3.89
N GLU A 119 -12.51 10.00 -3.08
CA GLU A 119 -11.58 11.03 -3.56
C GLU A 119 -10.50 10.43 -4.49
N VAL A 120 -9.90 9.30 -4.12
CA VAL A 120 -8.93 8.59 -4.96
C VAL A 120 -9.58 8.14 -6.27
N GLN A 121 -10.81 7.65 -6.23
CA GLN A 121 -11.56 7.25 -7.41
C GLN A 121 -11.85 8.44 -8.33
N GLU A 122 -12.12 9.63 -7.78
CA GLU A 122 -12.27 10.85 -8.57
C GLU A 122 -10.99 11.22 -9.33
N TRP A 123 -9.81 10.94 -8.77
CA TRP A 123 -8.54 11.12 -9.48
C TRP A 123 -8.39 10.12 -10.62
N TYR A 124 -8.70 8.85 -10.39
CA TYR A 124 -8.75 7.84 -11.45
C TYR A 124 -9.71 8.22 -12.57
N ALA A 125 -10.87 8.82 -12.25
CA ALA A 125 -11.84 9.28 -13.24
C ALA A 125 -11.34 10.44 -14.12
N LYS A 126 -10.19 11.06 -13.79
CA LYS A 126 -9.53 12.05 -14.67
C LYS A 126 -8.64 11.39 -15.72
N SER A 127 -8.28 10.13 -15.53
CA SER A 127 -7.51 9.37 -16.50
C SER A 127 -8.40 8.92 -17.67
N PRO A 128 -7.90 8.91 -18.91
CA PRO A 128 -8.63 8.36 -20.05
C PRO A 128 -8.74 6.83 -20.04
N GLY A 129 -8.00 6.14 -19.17
CA GLY A 129 -7.98 4.68 -19.08
C GLY A 129 -8.20 4.15 -17.66
N ARG A 130 -7.92 2.86 -17.46
CA ARG A 130 -8.21 2.17 -16.19
C ARG A 130 -7.22 2.45 -15.05
N PHE A 131 -6.06 3.01 -15.36
CA PHE A 131 -4.97 3.33 -14.43
C PHE A 131 -4.76 4.84 -14.34
N LEU A 132 -3.96 5.33 -13.40
CA LEU A 132 -3.71 6.77 -13.21
C LEU A 132 -3.11 7.45 -14.44
N THR A 133 -2.40 6.70 -15.30
CA THR A 133 -1.72 7.22 -16.49
C THR A 133 -2.29 6.73 -17.83
N GLY A 134 -3.48 6.13 -17.81
CA GLY A 134 -4.17 5.63 -19.01
C GLY A 134 -4.41 4.13 -18.92
N ASP A 135 -3.99 3.39 -19.94
CA ASP A 135 -4.19 1.94 -20.04
C ASP A 135 -3.02 1.10 -19.52
N THR A 136 -1.91 1.75 -19.15
CA THR A 136 -0.74 1.12 -18.55
C THR A 136 -0.64 1.51 -17.08
N PRO A 137 -0.36 0.56 -16.16
CA PRO A 137 -0.16 0.91 -14.75
C PRO A 137 1.10 1.72 -14.55
N SER A 138 1.05 2.66 -13.60
CA SER A 138 2.18 3.44 -13.14
C SER A 138 2.49 3.14 -11.66
N PHE A 139 3.56 3.72 -11.13
CA PHE A 139 3.95 3.57 -9.73
C PHE A 139 2.80 3.91 -8.76
N GLY A 140 2.03 4.97 -9.05
CA GLY A 140 0.84 5.33 -8.27
C GLY A 140 -0.21 4.22 -8.22
N ASP A 141 -0.43 3.49 -9.32
CA ASP A 141 -1.33 2.33 -9.34
C ASP A 141 -0.80 1.20 -8.43
N PHE A 142 0.50 0.94 -8.47
CA PHE A 142 1.15 -0.05 -7.59
C PHE A 142 1.11 0.36 -6.11
N VAL A 143 1.13 1.66 -5.80
CA VAL A 143 0.96 2.16 -4.42
C VAL A 143 -0.45 1.86 -3.90
N VAL A 144 -1.49 2.16 -4.69
CA VAL A 144 -2.88 1.88 -4.30
C VAL A 144 -3.13 0.37 -4.26
N GLY A 145 -2.73 -0.35 -5.30
CA GLY A 145 -2.84 -1.81 -5.40
C GLY A 145 -2.10 -2.54 -4.28
N GLY A 146 -0.90 -2.06 -3.94
CA GLY A 146 -0.11 -2.59 -2.81
C GLY A 146 -0.85 -2.46 -1.48
N ARG A 147 -1.49 -1.31 -1.20
CA ARG A 147 -2.33 -1.16 0.01
C ARG A 147 -3.54 -2.10 0.00
N LEU A 148 -4.23 -2.23 -1.13
CA LEU A 148 -5.37 -3.15 -1.27
C LEU A 148 -4.96 -4.62 -1.06
N ASN A 149 -3.80 -5.01 -1.60
CA ASN A 149 -3.23 -6.35 -1.40
C ASN A 149 -2.87 -6.61 0.06
N ILE A 150 -2.26 -5.65 0.74
CA ILE A 150 -1.98 -5.75 2.19
C ILE A 150 -3.29 -5.93 2.96
N ILE A 151 -4.29 -5.07 2.72
CA ILE A 151 -5.57 -5.12 3.44
C ILE A 151 -6.27 -6.46 3.22
N SER A 152 -6.47 -6.88 1.97
CA SER A 152 -7.15 -8.15 1.65
C SER A 152 -6.42 -9.37 2.23
N THR A 153 -5.10 -9.32 2.36
CA THR A 153 -4.31 -10.35 3.04
C THR A 153 -4.52 -10.32 4.56
N LEU A 154 -4.51 -9.13 5.17
CA LEU A 154 -4.65 -8.95 6.61
C LEU A 154 -6.04 -9.36 7.14
N VAL A 155 -7.10 -8.85 6.50
CA VAL A 155 -8.47 -9.13 6.94
C VAL A 155 -9.02 -10.44 6.35
N GLY A 156 -8.44 -10.92 5.24
CA GLY A 156 -8.90 -12.08 4.47
C GLY A 156 -9.94 -11.71 3.41
N LYS A 157 -9.83 -12.30 2.21
CA LYS A 157 -10.71 -12.00 1.06
C LYS A 157 -12.20 -12.31 1.30
N GLU A 158 -12.53 -13.19 2.24
CA GLU A 158 -13.93 -13.52 2.58
C GLU A 158 -14.51 -12.68 3.73
N SER A 159 -13.71 -11.77 4.32
CA SER A 159 -14.13 -10.94 5.44
C SER A 159 -15.13 -9.85 5.03
N GLU A 160 -15.96 -9.43 5.98
CA GLU A 160 -16.88 -8.31 5.76
C GLU A 160 -16.12 -6.99 5.55
N GLU A 161 -14.97 -6.82 6.22
CA GLU A 161 -14.07 -5.68 6.02
C GLU A 161 -13.60 -5.58 4.56
N TRP A 162 -13.13 -6.69 3.98
CA TRP A 162 -12.72 -6.70 2.58
C TRP A 162 -13.90 -6.51 1.63
N LYS A 163 -15.03 -7.19 1.85
CA LYS A 163 -16.23 -7.02 1.00
C LYS A 163 -16.71 -5.57 0.97
N ARG A 164 -16.64 -4.86 2.10
CA ARG A 164 -17.00 -3.44 2.21
C ARG A 164 -16.07 -2.56 1.35
N ILE A 165 -14.77 -2.83 1.35
CA ILE A 165 -13.79 -2.15 0.48
C ILE A 165 -13.98 -2.54 -0.98
N ALA A 166 -14.05 -3.84 -1.28
CA ALA A 166 -14.15 -4.39 -2.62
C ALA A 166 -15.37 -3.89 -3.39
N SER A 167 -16.49 -3.68 -2.71
CA SER A 167 -17.75 -3.17 -3.30
C SER A 167 -17.83 -1.64 -3.39
N ALA A 168 -16.99 -0.91 -2.66
CA ALA A 168 -16.99 0.55 -2.67
C ALA A 168 -16.64 1.13 -4.05
N SER A 169 -17.09 2.36 -4.27
CA SER A 169 -16.87 3.11 -5.51
C SER A 169 -17.23 2.28 -6.76
N ASN A 170 -18.41 1.65 -6.71
CA ASN A 170 -18.94 0.75 -7.75
C ASN A 170 -18.00 -0.41 -8.09
N GLY A 171 -17.37 -1.04 -7.10
CA GLY A 171 -16.47 -2.18 -7.29
C GLY A 171 -15.09 -1.81 -7.82
N ARG A 172 -14.68 -0.54 -7.74
CA ARG A 172 -13.42 -0.04 -8.30
C ARG A 172 -12.21 -0.79 -7.76
N TRP A 173 -12.16 -0.96 -6.45
CA TRP A 173 -10.95 -1.44 -5.75
C TRP A 173 -10.70 -2.92 -6.01
N ALA A 174 -11.77 -3.72 -6.09
CA ALA A 174 -11.67 -5.09 -6.54
C ALA A 174 -11.19 -5.20 -8.00
N ARG A 175 -11.70 -4.33 -8.89
CA ARG A 175 -11.22 -4.28 -10.29
C ARG A 175 -9.75 -3.89 -10.38
N LEU A 176 -9.33 -2.84 -9.66
CA LEU A 176 -7.92 -2.42 -9.66
C LEU A 176 -7.00 -3.52 -9.14
N GLN A 177 -7.40 -4.25 -8.09
CA GLN A 177 -6.64 -5.40 -7.63
C GLN A 177 -6.50 -6.46 -8.72
N SER A 178 -7.59 -6.81 -9.41
CA SER A 178 -7.59 -7.79 -10.50
C SER A 178 -6.78 -7.31 -11.72
N ASP A 179 -6.91 -6.04 -12.10
CA ASP A 179 -6.12 -5.42 -13.19
C ASP A 179 -4.61 -5.46 -12.90
N LEU A 180 -4.20 -5.53 -11.63
CA LEU A 180 -2.80 -5.60 -11.21
C LEU A 180 -2.30 -7.02 -10.91
N GLU A 181 -3.17 -8.05 -10.96
CA GLU A 181 -2.80 -9.43 -10.61
C GLU A 181 -1.70 -10.01 -11.52
N GLU A 182 -1.65 -9.60 -12.79
CA GLU A 182 -0.60 -10.05 -13.72
C GLU A 182 0.81 -9.58 -13.30
N TYR A 183 0.90 -8.51 -12.51
CA TYR A 183 2.15 -7.97 -11.96
C TYR A 183 2.42 -8.44 -10.53
N ALA A 184 1.52 -9.21 -9.93
CA ALA A 184 1.58 -9.65 -8.54
C ALA A 184 2.16 -11.05 -8.37
N SER A 185 3.02 -11.50 -9.30
CA SER A 185 3.63 -12.83 -9.24
C SER A 185 4.45 -13.00 -7.97
N VAL A 186 4.11 -14.03 -7.19
CA VAL A 186 4.94 -14.52 -6.10
C VAL A 186 5.70 -15.72 -6.64
N GLU A 187 6.92 -15.52 -7.13
CA GLU A 187 7.81 -16.65 -7.40
C GLU A 187 8.14 -17.32 -6.06
N ASN A 188 7.90 -18.63 -5.98
CA ASN A 188 8.34 -19.49 -4.88
C ASN A 188 9.78 -19.94 -5.10
#